data_AF-A0A1B7TBG2-F1
#
_entry.id   AF-A0A1B7TBG2-F1
#
_cell.length_a   1.000
_cell.length_b   1.000
_cell.length_c   1.000
_cell.angle_alpha   90.00
_cell.angle_beta   90.00
_cell.angle_gamma   90.00
#
_symmetry.space_group_name_H-M   'P 1'
#
loop_
_entity.id
_entity.type
_entity.pdbx_description
1 polymer ?
#
loop_
_entity_poly.entity_id
_entity_poly.type
_entity_poly.pdbx_seq_one_letter_code
_entity_poly.pdbx_strand_id
1 'polypeptide(L)'
;MKSLDELCLNTSLSYCYLLLGKKYSDNENIQEVKELKNNTIIENTNTHNLPRCYSRSFTLMNTNITQPGTFLVHVISFLTILSIIFSIKKKYTAIGRSEVCYLYYLFAIFVIISVVVENGVVPPSSELYSLFTIIQLSVLSGCCITLALLGLLPFKLWEDGTFGSKFFLKTVSFLLMAITFSYFYFSLTKNYELPGFLPKLKSGYHSVIIANYMVNGVLILIFIFSELLTSTVLLKNFWILGSLILGLSTFFAGQIFAHFFSITLCEKSNHYLDGMFPMSIANLITYMMIYKCWAIATADDLEFGVNLESSMEGYEEDSIGI
;
A
#
# COMPACT_ATOMS: atom_id res chain seq x y z
N MET A 1 17.60 -4.55 21.46
CA MET A 1 17.26 -4.66 20.02
C MET A 1 17.28 -6.16 19.71
N LYS A 2 16.12 -6.76 19.42
CA LYS A 2 16.00 -8.21 19.14
C LYS A 2 16.88 -8.59 17.95
N SER A 3 17.42 -9.80 17.92
CA SER A 3 18.20 -10.27 16.76
C SER A 3 17.29 -10.35 15.52
N LEU A 4 17.86 -10.15 14.33
CA LEU A 4 17.13 -10.21 13.04
C LEU A 4 16.35 -11.52 12.89
N ASP A 5 16.94 -12.62 13.37
CA ASP A 5 16.34 -13.95 13.35
C ASP A 5 15.08 -14.02 14.25
N GLU A 6 15.09 -13.34 15.41
CA GLU A 6 13.94 -13.27 16.32
C GLU A 6 12.80 -12.40 15.79
N LEU A 7 13.12 -11.34 15.01
CA LEU A 7 12.11 -10.52 14.34
C LEU A 7 11.43 -11.31 13.21
N CYS A 8 12.22 -12.03 12.41
CA CYS A 8 11.74 -12.87 11.33
C CYS A 8 10.77 -13.96 11.81
N LEU A 9 11.14 -14.63 12.91
CA LEU A 9 10.32 -15.68 13.53
C LEU A 9 8.92 -15.20 13.92
N ASN A 10 8.77 -13.91 14.21
CA ASN A 10 7.52 -13.31 14.66
C ASN A 10 6.73 -12.55 13.59
N THR A 11 7.25 -12.48 12.36
CA THR A 11 6.61 -11.78 11.25
C THR A 11 6.04 -12.75 10.22
N SER A 12 5.17 -12.26 9.32
CA SER A 12 4.68 -13.06 8.20
C SER A 12 5.82 -13.41 7.22
N LEU A 13 5.55 -14.39 6.36
CA LEU A 13 6.52 -14.98 5.46
C LEU A 13 7.20 -13.95 4.54
N SER A 14 6.44 -13.06 3.92
CA SER A 14 6.95 -12.04 2.98
C SER A 14 7.88 -11.04 3.67
N TYR A 15 7.54 -10.62 4.90
CA TYR A 15 8.38 -9.74 5.71
C TYR A 15 9.65 -10.44 6.22
N CYS A 16 9.53 -11.71 6.58
CA CYS A 16 10.66 -12.52 7.00
C CYS A 16 11.68 -12.68 5.84
N TYR A 17 11.22 -12.91 4.61
CA TYR A 17 12.11 -12.93 3.43
C TYR A 17 12.79 -11.58 3.16
N LEU A 18 12.08 -10.47 3.33
CA LEU A 18 12.68 -9.13 3.21
C LEU A 18 13.73 -8.91 4.30
N LEU A 19 13.50 -9.36 5.53
CA LEU A 19 14.43 -9.23 6.65
C LEU A 19 15.70 -10.06 6.47
N LEU A 20 15.58 -11.27 5.92
CA LEU A 20 16.69 -12.21 5.78
C LEU A 20 17.56 -11.95 4.56
N GLY A 21 16.99 -11.39 3.51
CA GLY A 21 17.75 -10.99 2.35
C GLY A 21 18.60 -12.12 1.73
N LYS A 22 19.81 -11.76 1.29
CA LYS A 22 20.77 -12.67 0.62
C LYS A 22 21.25 -13.86 1.47
N LYS A 23 21.03 -13.83 2.79
CA LYS A 23 21.41 -14.91 3.72
C LYS A 23 20.69 -16.23 3.41
N TYR A 24 19.56 -16.17 2.68
CA TYR A 24 18.85 -17.35 2.19
C TYR A 24 19.50 -17.96 0.93
N SER A 25 20.00 -17.13 0.01
CA SER A 25 20.61 -17.58 -1.26
C SER A 25 21.98 -18.26 -1.06
N ASP A 26 22.77 -17.80 -0.08
CA ASP A 26 24.07 -18.44 0.22
C ASP A 26 23.93 -19.83 0.88
N ASN A 27 22.75 -20.16 1.43
CA ASN A 27 22.49 -21.44 2.10
C ASN A 27 22.01 -22.56 1.15
N GLU A 28 21.47 -22.25 -0.03
CA GLU A 28 21.12 -23.26 -1.06
C GLU A 28 22.39 -23.94 -1.61
N ASN A 29 23.47 -23.16 -1.82
CA ASN A 29 24.78 -23.70 -2.23
C ASN A 29 25.41 -24.65 -1.19
N ILE A 30 24.93 -24.63 0.06
CA ILE A 30 25.35 -25.54 1.12
C ILE A 30 24.46 -26.81 1.17
N GLN A 31 23.21 -26.74 0.69
CA GLN A 31 22.31 -27.89 0.63
C GLN A 31 22.72 -28.90 -0.44
N GLU A 32 23.15 -28.44 -1.63
CA GLU A 32 23.64 -29.33 -2.69
C GLU A 32 24.92 -30.09 -2.26
N VAL A 33 25.73 -29.49 -1.39
CA VAL A 33 26.93 -30.11 -0.81
C VAL A 33 26.60 -31.06 0.37
N LYS A 34 25.44 -30.91 1.02
CA LYS A 34 25.04 -31.72 2.18
C LYS A 34 24.18 -32.95 1.83
N GLU A 35 23.41 -32.93 0.74
CA GLU A 35 22.62 -34.11 0.33
C GLU A 35 23.47 -35.32 -0.09
N LEU A 36 24.77 -35.12 -0.33
CA LEU A 36 25.73 -36.21 -0.57
C LEU A 36 26.23 -36.91 0.71
N LYS A 37 25.82 -36.49 1.92
CA LYS A 37 26.40 -37.05 3.15
C LYS A 37 25.37 -37.29 4.26
N ASN A 38 24.83 -38.50 4.22
CA ASN A 38 24.37 -39.33 5.36
C ASN A 38 22.89 -39.27 5.75
N ASN A 39 22.24 -40.41 5.46
CA ASN A 39 21.11 -40.98 6.19
C ASN A 39 21.46 -41.18 7.67
N THR A 40 21.07 -40.22 8.52
CA THR A 40 20.86 -40.44 9.96
C THR A 40 19.94 -39.33 10.49
N ILE A 41 18.90 -39.74 11.22
CA ILE A 41 17.97 -38.84 11.90
C ILE A 41 18.77 -38.05 12.95
N ILE A 42 18.91 -36.74 12.75
CA ILE A 42 19.44 -35.79 13.72
C ILE A 42 18.37 -34.74 13.95
N GLU A 43 17.65 -34.88 15.07
CA GLU A 43 16.99 -33.74 15.69
C GLU A 43 18.06 -32.80 16.25
N ASN A 44 17.86 -31.51 16.00
CA ASN A 44 18.52 -30.31 16.53
C ASN A 44 19.67 -29.61 15.75
N THR A 45 19.32 -28.37 15.39
CA THR A 45 20.13 -27.15 15.22
C THR A 45 20.89 -26.96 13.90
N ASN A 46 20.36 -26.12 13.01
CA ASN A 46 20.91 -24.77 12.71
C ASN A 46 20.15 -24.06 11.56
N THR A 47 19.30 -23.10 11.96
CA THR A 47 18.84 -21.92 11.18
C THR A 47 18.36 -22.13 9.74
N HIS A 48 17.22 -22.78 9.56
CA HIS A 48 16.34 -22.40 8.45
C HIS A 48 15.51 -21.23 8.94
N ASN A 49 15.91 -20.02 8.57
CA ASN A 49 15.22 -18.80 8.96
C ASN A 49 13.90 -18.72 8.19
N LEU A 50 12.90 -19.48 8.63
CA LEU A 50 11.51 -19.33 8.22
C LEU A 50 10.70 -18.81 9.41
N PRO A 51 9.59 -18.10 9.16
CA PRO A 51 8.71 -17.66 10.24
C PRO A 51 8.19 -18.87 11.02
N ARG A 52 7.93 -18.70 12.31
CA ARG A 52 7.43 -19.77 13.19
C ARG A 52 6.15 -20.42 12.66
N CYS A 53 5.30 -19.63 12.00
CA CYS A 53 4.06 -20.09 11.40
C CYS A 53 3.79 -19.29 10.12
N TYR A 54 3.46 -19.98 9.03
CA TYR A 54 3.02 -19.37 7.77
C TYR A 54 1.85 -20.16 7.17
N SER A 55 1.07 -19.50 6.31
CA SER A 55 -0.04 -20.12 5.59
C SER A 55 0.47 -21.20 4.63
N ARG A 56 -0.24 -22.33 4.57
CA ARG A 56 0.03 -23.38 3.59
C ARG A 56 -0.09 -22.86 2.15
N SER A 57 0.73 -23.39 1.27
CA SER A 57 0.63 -23.21 -0.18
C SER A 57 -0.27 -24.28 -0.79
N PHE A 58 -0.82 -23.97 -1.95
CA PHE A 58 -1.49 -24.93 -2.82
C PHE A 58 -0.90 -24.86 -4.22
N THR A 59 -0.83 -26.00 -4.89
CA THR A 59 -0.29 -26.12 -6.23
C THR A 59 -1.40 -25.88 -7.25
N LEU A 60 -1.28 -24.83 -8.07
CA LEU A 60 -2.19 -24.56 -9.18
C LEU A 60 -1.39 -24.51 -10.49
N MET A 61 -1.73 -25.36 -11.45
CA MET A 61 -1.12 -25.38 -12.80
C MET A 61 0.42 -25.28 -12.79
N ASN A 62 1.09 -26.12 -11.99
CA ASN A 62 2.56 -26.17 -11.85
C ASN A 62 3.20 -24.92 -11.20
N THR A 63 2.39 -24.07 -10.55
CA THR A 63 2.86 -22.94 -9.72
C THR A 63 2.38 -23.11 -8.27
N ASN A 64 3.26 -22.84 -7.31
CA ASN A 64 2.93 -22.93 -5.88
C ASN A 64 2.44 -21.56 -5.40
N ILE A 65 1.12 -21.40 -5.28
CA ILE A 65 0.54 -20.18 -4.73
C ILE A 65 0.56 -20.29 -3.20
N THR A 66 1.25 -19.36 -2.57
CA THR A 66 1.26 -19.20 -1.10
C THR A 66 0.13 -18.27 -0.67
N GLN A 67 -0.36 -18.42 0.57
CA GLN A 67 -1.37 -17.52 1.15
C GLN A 67 -2.69 -17.35 0.33
N PRO A 68 -3.45 -18.44 0.05
CA PRO A 68 -4.69 -18.39 -0.73
C PRO A 68 -5.71 -17.35 -0.25
N GLY A 69 -5.84 -17.16 1.07
CA GLY A 69 -6.78 -16.18 1.64
C GLY A 69 -6.45 -14.76 1.21
N THR A 70 -5.17 -14.38 1.31
CA THR A 70 -4.67 -13.05 0.93
C THR A 70 -4.82 -12.81 -0.58
N PHE A 71 -4.56 -13.83 -1.40
CA PHE A 71 -4.79 -13.78 -2.85
C PHE A 71 -6.22 -13.36 -3.21
N LEU A 72 -7.22 -14.02 -2.61
CA LEU A 72 -8.64 -13.73 -2.87
C LEU A 72 -9.01 -12.29 -2.49
N VAL A 73 -8.49 -11.80 -1.36
CA VAL A 73 -8.73 -10.42 -0.93
C VAL A 73 -8.12 -9.41 -1.90
N HIS A 74 -6.92 -9.68 -2.44
CA HIS A 74 -6.32 -8.82 -3.46
C HIS A 74 -7.14 -8.77 -4.75
N VAL A 75 -7.70 -9.89 -5.20
CA VAL A 75 -8.61 -9.93 -6.37
C VAL A 75 -9.87 -9.07 -6.12
N ILE A 76 -10.50 -9.22 -4.95
CA ILE A 76 -11.66 -8.40 -4.57
C ILE A 76 -11.27 -6.92 -4.48
N SER A 77 -10.09 -6.63 -3.94
CA SER A 77 -9.58 -5.25 -3.81
C SER A 77 -9.39 -4.60 -5.17
N PHE A 78 -8.80 -5.33 -6.12
CA PHE A 78 -8.63 -4.86 -7.49
C PHE A 78 -9.97 -4.55 -8.17
N LEU A 79 -10.96 -5.45 -8.07
CA LEU A 79 -12.31 -5.24 -8.62
C LEU A 79 -13.00 -4.02 -7.97
N THR A 80 -12.86 -3.85 -6.66
CA THR A 80 -13.42 -2.71 -5.91
C THR A 80 -12.77 -1.40 -6.36
N ILE A 81 -11.43 -1.37 -6.51
CA ILE A 81 -10.70 -0.21 -7.02
C ILE A 81 -11.16 0.15 -8.44
N LEU A 82 -11.35 -0.82 -9.32
CA LEU A 82 -11.88 -0.58 -10.68
C LEU A 82 -13.29 0.02 -10.64
N SER A 83 -14.16 -0.49 -9.78
CA SER A 83 -15.50 0.08 -9.58
C SER A 83 -15.43 1.53 -9.08
N ILE A 84 -14.50 1.84 -8.17
CA ILE A 84 -14.29 3.20 -7.68
C ILE A 84 -13.80 4.13 -8.80
N ILE A 85 -12.84 3.68 -9.62
CA ILE A 85 -12.35 4.46 -10.78
C ILE A 85 -13.50 4.80 -11.72
N PHE A 86 -14.40 3.85 -11.99
CA PHE A 86 -15.58 4.11 -12.80
C PHE A 86 -16.52 5.16 -12.18
N SER A 87 -16.76 5.08 -10.86
CA SER A 87 -17.55 6.06 -10.13
C SER A 87 -16.92 7.46 -10.12
N ILE A 88 -15.59 7.57 -10.03
CA ILE A 88 -14.88 8.87 -10.12
C ILE A 88 -15.08 9.49 -11.50
N LYS A 89 -14.94 8.69 -12.57
CA LYS A 89 -15.07 9.18 -13.96
C LYS A 89 -16.48 9.68 -14.30
N LYS A 90 -17.53 9.17 -13.64
CA LYS A 90 -18.91 9.60 -13.83
C LYS A 90 -19.20 11.01 -13.31
N LYS A 91 -18.44 11.53 -12.34
CA LYS A 91 -18.59 12.92 -11.87
C LYS A 91 -17.85 13.85 -12.84
N TYR A 92 -18.51 14.83 -13.45
CA TYR A 92 -17.88 15.71 -14.45
C TYR A 92 -17.34 17.03 -13.88
N THR A 93 -17.94 17.54 -12.81
CA THR A 93 -17.65 18.85 -12.22
C THR A 93 -16.90 18.81 -10.89
N ALA A 94 -16.58 17.60 -10.37
CA ALA A 94 -15.93 17.46 -9.06
C ALA A 94 -14.47 17.94 -9.07
N ILE A 95 -14.11 18.71 -8.04
CA ILE A 95 -12.76 19.22 -7.78
C ILE A 95 -11.77 18.07 -7.54
N GLY A 96 -10.54 18.18 -8.04
CA GLY A 96 -9.49 17.17 -7.87
C GLY A 96 -9.77 15.78 -8.49
N ARG A 97 -10.78 15.65 -9.37
CA ARG A 97 -11.21 14.36 -9.93
C ARG A 97 -10.06 13.60 -10.63
N SER A 98 -9.24 14.29 -11.41
CA SER A 98 -8.22 13.62 -12.22
C SER A 98 -7.03 13.14 -11.39
N GLU A 99 -6.77 13.85 -10.31
CA GLU A 99 -5.75 13.66 -9.30
C GLU A 99 -6.14 12.46 -8.41
N VAL A 100 -7.39 12.41 -7.94
CA VAL A 100 -7.91 11.26 -7.20
C VAL A 100 -7.97 10.02 -8.10
N CYS A 101 -8.37 10.17 -9.36
CA CYS A 101 -8.31 9.06 -10.33
C CYS A 101 -6.88 8.52 -10.49
N TYR A 102 -5.85 9.39 -10.46
CA TYR A 102 -4.45 8.98 -10.50
C TYR A 102 -4.03 8.18 -9.27
N LEU A 103 -4.46 8.57 -8.06
CA LEU A 103 -4.24 7.78 -6.84
C LEU A 103 -4.82 6.36 -6.98
N TYR A 104 -6.06 6.22 -7.46
CA TYR A 104 -6.68 4.89 -7.60
C TYR A 104 -6.02 4.03 -8.69
N TYR A 105 -5.43 4.63 -9.73
CA TYR A 105 -4.58 3.87 -10.65
C TYR A 105 -3.32 3.34 -9.96
N LEU A 106 -2.68 4.14 -9.09
CA LEU A 106 -1.53 3.68 -8.30
C LEU A 106 -1.92 2.58 -7.31
N PHE A 107 -3.07 2.67 -6.64
CA PHE A 107 -3.58 1.57 -5.81
C PHE A 107 -3.85 0.30 -6.61
N ALA A 108 -4.40 0.41 -7.83
CA ALA A 108 -4.60 -0.76 -8.69
C ALA A 108 -3.26 -1.44 -9.05
N ILE A 109 -2.25 -0.64 -9.42
CA ILE A 109 -0.89 -1.13 -9.71
C ILE A 109 -0.26 -1.77 -8.46
N PHE A 110 -0.41 -1.14 -7.30
CA PHE A 110 0.09 -1.66 -6.02
C PHE A 110 -0.51 -3.04 -5.69
N VAL A 111 -1.82 -3.21 -5.84
CA VAL A 111 -2.50 -4.49 -5.58
C VAL A 111 -2.02 -5.56 -6.56
N ILE A 112 -1.87 -5.24 -7.85
CA ILE A 112 -1.33 -6.19 -8.84
C ILE A 112 0.07 -6.66 -8.46
N ILE A 113 0.97 -5.75 -8.07
CA ILE A 113 2.32 -6.10 -7.65
C ILE A 113 2.30 -6.90 -6.33
N SER A 114 1.41 -6.55 -5.40
CA SER A 114 1.26 -7.26 -4.13
C SER A 114 0.80 -8.70 -4.35
N VAL A 115 -0.03 -8.96 -5.38
CA VAL A 115 -0.37 -10.33 -5.77
C VAL A 115 0.88 -11.13 -6.14
N VAL A 116 1.79 -10.54 -6.93
CA VAL A 116 3.02 -11.18 -7.41
C VAL A 116 4.00 -11.46 -6.26
N VAL A 117 4.21 -10.49 -5.38
CA VAL A 117 5.20 -10.59 -4.29
C VAL A 117 4.70 -11.44 -3.13
N GLU A 118 3.46 -11.23 -2.67
CA GLU A 118 2.97 -11.86 -1.43
C GLU A 118 2.54 -13.30 -1.65
N ASN A 119 1.93 -13.63 -2.80
CA ASN A 119 1.37 -14.96 -3.04
C ASN A 119 2.37 -15.96 -3.65
N GLY A 120 3.66 -15.65 -3.62
CA GLY A 120 4.73 -16.57 -4.02
C GLY A 120 4.75 -16.89 -5.52
N VAL A 121 4.23 -16.01 -6.37
CA VAL A 121 4.36 -16.12 -7.84
C VAL A 121 5.83 -16.09 -8.24
N VAL A 122 6.61 -15.26 -7.54
CA VAL A 122 8.07 -15.23 -7.65
C VAL A 122 8.65 -15.97 -6.44
N PRO A 123 9.49 -17.00 -6.65
CA PRO A 123 10.07 -17.73 -5.54
C PRO A 123 11.01 -16.82 -4.74
N PRO A 124 10.93 -16.83 -3.40
CA PRO A 124 11.68 -15.92 -2.54
C PRO A 124 13.20 -16.15 -2.57
N SER A 125 13.66 -17.31 -3.04
CA SER A 125 15.08 -17.60 -3.27
C SER A 125 15.65 -16.93 -4.53
N SER A 126 14.81 -16.48 -5.46
CA SER A 126 15.27 -15.84 -6.69
C SER A 126 15.72 -14.40 -6.48
N GLU A 127 16.75 -13.97 -7.23
CA GLU A 127 17.19 -12.57 -7.24
C GLU A 127 16.07 -11.61 -7.70
N LEU A 128 15.15 -12.12 -8.53
CA LEU A 128 13.98 -11.38 -9.02
C LEU A 128 13.02 -10.97 -7.89
N TYR A 129 12.92 -11.77 -6.82
CA TYR A 129 12.05 -11.46 -5.68
C TYR A 129 12.42 -10.11 -5.03
N SER A 130 13.72 -9.85 -4.89
CA SER A 130 14.24 -8.57 -4.36
C SER A 130 13.82 -7.39 -5.25
N LEU A 131 13.92 -7.55 -6.58
CA LEU A 131 13.53 -6.51 -7.54
C LEU A 131 12.02 -6.20 -7.45
N PHE A 132 11.16 -7.22 -7.45
CA PHE A 132 9.71 -7.01 -7.32
C PHE A 132 9.33 -6.38 -5.98
N THR A 133 10.02 -6.75 -4.90
CA THR A 133 9.83 -6.14 -3.59
C THR A 133 10.22 -4.66 -3.58
N ILE A 134 11.32 -4.29 -4.24
CA ILE A 134 11.72 -2.87 -4.42
C ILE A 134 10.64 -2.10 -5.17
N ILE A 135 10.13 -2.68 -6.28
CA ILE A 135 9.05 -2.08 -7.07
C ILE A 135 7.81 -1.89 -6.20
N GLN A 136 7.41 -2.90 -5.43
CA GLN A 136 6.24 -2.84 -4.53
C GLN A 136 6.36 -1.70 -3.51
N LEU A 137 7.50 -1.60 -2.81
CA LEU A 137 7.75 -0.55 -1.81
C LEU A 137 7.80 0.85 -2.42
N SER A 138 8.31 0.97 -3.65
CA SER A 138 8.38 2.24 -4.37
C SER A 138 6.98 2.70 -4.77
N VAL A 139 6.16 1.81 -5.31
CA VAL A 139 4.77 2.11 -5.67
C VAL A 139 3.95 2.45 -4.42
N LEU A 140 4.16 1.76 -3.29
CA LEU A 140 3.56 2.12 -2.00
C LEU A 140 3.91 3.56 -1.60
N SER A 141 5.19 3.92 -1.70
CA SER A 141 5.65 5.28 -1.41
C SER A 141 5.03 6.31 -2.35
N GLY A 142 4.90 5.99 -3.64
CA GLY A 142 4.17 6.80 -4.62
C GLY A 142 2.69 6.99 -4.27
N CYS A 143 2.03 5.97 -3.72
CA CYS A 143 0.67 6.09 -3.20
C CYS A 143 0.60 7.07 -2.02
N CYS A 144 1.51 6.96 -1.05
CA CYS A 144 1.58 7.86 0.11
C CYS A 144 1.89 9.30 -0.27
N ILE A 145 2.83 9.53 -1.21
CA ILE A 145 3.16 10.86 -1.75
C ILE A 145 1.93 11.47 -2.42
N THR A 146 1.26 10.71 -3.28
CA THR A 146 0.06 11.17 -3.98
C THR A 146 -1.06 11.48 -2.99
N LEU A 147 -1.25 10.63 -1.98
CA LEU A 147 -2.24 10.84 -0.93
C LEU A 147 -1.97 12.13 -0.13
N ALA A 148 -0.71 12.38 0.25
CA ALA A 148 -0.33 13.62 0.93
C ALA A 148 -0.57 14.87 0.07
N LEU A 149 -0.25 14.81 -1.23
CA LEU A 149 -0.52 15.91 -2.17
C LEU A 149 -2.02 16.15 -2.36
N LEU A 150 -2.82 15.08 -2.39
CA LEU A 150 -4.29 15.18 -2.48
C LEU A 150 -4.90 15.83 -1.24
N GLY A 151 -4.40 15.51 -0.04
CA GLY A 151 -4.86 16.15 1.19
C GLY A 151 -4.62 17.67 1.21
N LEU A 152 -3.65 18.17 0.44
CA LEU A 152 -3.37 19.60 0.33
C LEU A 152 -4.24 20.35 -0.70
N LEU A 153 -5.02 19.64 -1.53
CA LEU A 153 -5.88 20.25 -2.54
C LEU A 153 -6.91 21.25 -1.97
N PRO A 154 -7.60 20.99 -0.84
CA PRO A 154 -8.62 21.89 -0.31
C PRO A 154 -8.09 23.28 0.07
N PHE A 155 -6.78 23.43 0.31
CA PHE A 155 -6.16 24.70 0.65
C PHE A 155 -5.91 25.63 -0.54
N LYS A 156 -6.23 25.19 -1.77
CA LYS A 156 -6.05 25.99 -3.01
C LYS A 156 -4.64 26.57 -3.15
N LEU A 157 -3.62 25.82 -2.74
CA LEU A 157 -2.21 26.22 -2.85
C LEU A 157 -1.77 26.42 -4.32
N TRP A 158 -2.50 25.82 -5.25
CA TRP A 158 -2.30 25.87 -6.70
C TRP A 158 -3.69 25.80 -7.36
N GLU A 159 -3.80 26.38 -8.55
CA GLU A 159 -5.07 26.47 -9.27
C GLU A 159 -5.50 25.09 -9.79
N ASP A 160 -6.53 24.53 -9.14
CA ASP A 160 -7.05 23.20 -9.49
C ASP A 160 -7.67 23.18 -10.91
N GLY A 161 -7.61 22.03 -11.58
CA GLY A 161 -8.19 21.84 -12.91
C GLY A 161 -7.35 22.35 -14.08
N THR A 162 -6.35 23.21 -13.84
CA THR A 162 -5.40 23.66 -14.88
C THR A 162 -4.56 22.49 -15.40
N PHE A 163 -4.13 22.55 -16.67
CA PHE A 163 -3.24 21.52 -17.23
C PHE A 163 -1.91 21.42 -16.44
N GLY A 164 -1.40 22.59 -16.00
CA GLY A 164 -0.19 22.67 -15.18
C GLY A 164 -0.34 21.96 -13.84
N SER A 165 -1.48 22.14 -13.17
CA SER A 165 -1.84 21.44 -11.93
C SER A 165 -1.78 19.92 -12.09
N LYS A 166 -2.52 19.37 -13.06
CA LYS A 166 -2.57 17.92 -13.32
C LYS A 166 -1.20 17.34 -13.65
N PHE A 167 -0.41 18.07 -14.42
CA PHE A 167 0.93 17.67 -14.80
C PHE A 167 1.90 17.73 -13.61
N PHE A 168 1.80 18.76 -12.77
CA PHE A 168 2.62 18.93 -11.58
C PHE A 168 2.46 17.76 -10.61
N LEU A 169 1.22 17.40 -10.22
CA LEU A 169 0.99 16.32 -9.27
C LEU A 169 1.51 14.97 -9.77
N LYS A 170 1.26 14.65 -11.05
CA LYS A 170 1.75 13.40 -11.66
C LYS A 170 3.28 13.37 -11.76
N THR A 171 3.90 14.49 -12.13
CA THR A 171 5.34 14.58 -12.29
C THR A 171 6.05 14.51 -10.95
N VAL A 172 5.59 15.26 -9.95
CA VAL A 172 6.18 15.24 -8.59
C VAL A 172 6.04 13.85 -7.97
N SER A 173 4.85 13.24 -8.06
CA SER A 173 4.64 11.88 -7.55
C SER A 173 5.55 10.86 -8.24
N PHE A 174 5.66 10.92 -9.57
CA PHE A 174 6.53 10.02 -10.32
C PHE A 174 8.02 10.22 -10.01
N LEU A 175 8.48 11.47 -9.92
CA LEU A 175 9.89 11.78 -9.59
C LEU A 175 10.26 11.32 -8.19
N LEU A 176 9.41 11.60 -7.19
CA LEU A 176 9.65 11.15 -5.82
C LEU A 176 9.57 9.62 -5.70
N MET A 177 8.66 8.97 -6.42
CA MET A 177 8.60 7.52 -6.53
C MET A 177 9.91 6.96 -7.13
N ALA A 178 10.46 7.57 -8.20
CA ALA A 178 11.73 7.15 -8.79
C ALA A 178 12.94 7.35 -7.85
N ILE A 179 12.92 8.41 -7.03
CA ILE A 179 13.93 8.64 -5.98
C ILE A 179 13.84 7.54 -4.91
N THR A 180 12.63 7.20 -4.43
CA THR A 180 12.45 6.11 -3.45
C THR A 180 12.87 4.77 -4.01
N PHE A 181 12.56 4.49 -5.28
CA PHE A 181 13.02 3.29 -5.99
C PHE A 181 14.54 3.20 -6.06
N SER A 182 15.20 4.29 -6.46
CA SER A 182 16.65 4.35 -6.53
C SER A 182 17.28 4.12 -5.16
N TYR A 183 16.74 4.74 -4.10
CA TYR A 183 17.20 4.53 -2.73
C TYR A 183 17.06 3.06 -2.29
N PHE A 184 15.89 2.45 -2.47
CA PHE A 184 15.68 1.03 -2.11
C PHE A 184 16.58 0.10 -2.92
N TYR A 185 16.76 0.37 -4.21
CA TYR A 185 17.67 -0.39 -5.06
C TYR A 185 19.12 -0.32 -4.58
N PHE A 186 19.66 0.86 -4.32
CA PHE A 186 21.04 1.02 -3.81
C PHE A 186 21.21 0.44 -2.41
N SER A 187 20.22 0.60 -1.54
CA SER A 187 20.26 0.10 -0.17
C SER A 187 20.30 -1.43 -0.14
N LEU A 188 19.52 -2.11 -0.98
CA LEU A 188 19.50 -3.59 -1.04
C LEU A 188 20.64 -4.21 -1.85
N THR A 189 21.08 -3.58 -2.95
CA THR A 189 22.10 -4.19 -3.84
C THR A 189 23.54 -3.81 -3.48
N LYS A 190 23.76 -2.59 -2.99
CA LYS A 190 25.10 -2.06 -2.71
C LYS A 190 25.39 -1.94 -1.22
N ASN A 191 24.45 -2.31 -0.35
CA ASN A 191 24.49 -1.99 1.09
C ASN A 191 24.83 -0.52 1.31
N TYR A 192 24.31 0.35 0.45
CA TYR A 192 24.58 1.78 0.53
C TYR A 192 23.85 2.35 1.75
N GLU A 193 24.62 2.92 2.68
CA GLU A 193 24.11 3.65 3.83
C GLU A 193 24.04 5.14 3.46
N LEU A 194 22.86 5.75 3.58
CA LEU A 194 22.72 7.19 3.38
C LEU A 194 23.39 7.92 4.55
N PRO A 195 24.38 8.79 4.31
CA PRO A 195 25.06 9.51 5.38
C PRO A 195 24.11 10.55 6.01
N GLY A 196 23.77 10.38 7.29
CA GLY A 196 23.33 11.49 8.15
C GLY A 196 21.84 11.56 8.54
N PHE A 197 20.94 10.71 8.03
CA PHE A 197 19.51 10.80 8.39
C PHE A 197 18.92 9.57 9.12
N LEU A 198 19.58 8.42 9.03
CA LEU A 198 19.15 7.18 9.69
C LEU A 198 20.28 6.63 10.56
N PRO A 199 19.98 5.97 11.69
CA PRO A 199 21.01 5.33 12.52
C PRO A 199 21.84 4.36 11.68
N LYS A 200 23.14 4.25 11.95
CA LYS A 200 24.04 3.27 11.31
C LYS A 200 23.50 1.86 11.58
N LEU A 201 22.75 1.31 10.63
CA LEU A 201 22.12 0.01 10.75
C LEU A 201 22.99 -1.03 10.05
N LYS A 202 23.27 -2.13 10.74
CA LYS A 202 24.21 -3.19 10.32
C LYS A 202 23.86 -3.92 9.01
N SER A 203 22.74 -3.59 8.35
CA SER A 203 22.25 -4.30 7.16
C SER A 203 21.29 -3.42 6.35
N GLY A 204 21.47 -3.40 5.01
CA GLY A 204 20.66 -2.61 4.07
C GLY A 204 19.15 -2.91 4.13
N TYR A 205 18.75 -4.10 4.57
CA TYR A 205 17.34 -4.46 4.74
C TYR A 205 16.66 -3.69 5.88
N HIS A 206 17.39 -3.42 6.97
CA HIS A 206 16.84 -2.63 8.08
C HIS A 206 16.65 -1.16 7.70
N SER A 207 17.57 -0.59 6.93
CA SER A 207 17.44 0.80 6.48
C SER A 207 16.23 0.97 5.57
N VAL A 208 15.97 0.00 4.68
CA VAL A 208 14.80 0.03 3.79
C VAL A 208 13.49 -0.01 4.58
N ILE A 209 13.35 -0.93 5.55
CA ILE A 209 12.14 -1.04 6.37
C ILE A 209 11.91 0.25 7.15
N ILE A 210 12.93 0.73 7.87
CA ILE A 210 12.80 1.92 8.71
C ILE A 210 12.51 3.16 7.86
N ALA A 211 13.21 3.34 6.73
CA ALA A 211 12.94 4.44 5.81
C ALA A 211 11.52 4.37 5.27
N ASN A 212 11.05 3.20 4.85
CA ASN A 212 9.70 3.02 4.31
C ASN A 212 8.62 3.38 5.34
N TYR A 213 8.70 2.87 6.57
CA TYR A 213 7.72 3.19 7.61
C TYR A 213 7.80 4.65 8.06
N MET A 214 9.00 5.21 8.20
CA MET A 214 9.19 6.59 8.67
C MET A 214 8.73 7.61 7.63
N VAL A 215 9.19 7.49 6.39
CA VAL A 215 8.85 8.44 5.31
C VAL A 215 7.36 8.36 4.98
N ASN A 216 6.83 7.14 4.76
CA ASN A 216 5.41 6.99 4.46
C ASN A 216 4.52 7.33 5.65
N GLY A 217 4.98 7.07 6.88
CA GLY A 217 4.29 7.48 8.10
C GLY A 217 4.12 9.01 8.18
N VAL A 218 5.18 9.77 7.90
CA VAL A 218 5.11 11.25 7.87
C VAL A 218 4.15 11.74 6.77
N LEU A 219 4.19 11.14 5.57
CA LEU A 219 3.27 11.51 4.48
C LEU A 219 1.81 11.23 4.83
N ILE A 220 1.52 10.09 5.45
CA ILE A 220 0.18 9.76 5.95
C ILE A 220 -0.25 10.75 7.04
N LEU A 221 0.65 11.14 7.94
CA LEU A 221 0.34 12.16 8.96
C LEU A 221 -0.02 13.50 8.32
N ILE A 222 0.72 13.95 7.30
CA ILE A 222 0.40 15.17 6.55
C ILE A 222 -1.03 15.09 5.98
N PHE A 223 -1.38 13.97 5.34
CA PHE A 223 -2.74 13.74 4.84
C PHE A 223 -3.80 13.78 5.95
N ILE A 224 -3.54 13.14 7.09
CA ILE A 224 -4.48 13.14 8.22
C ILE A 224 -4.70 14.56 8.75
N PHE A 225 -3.63 15.31 8.97
CA PHE A 225 -3.72 16.69 9.46
C PHE A 225 -4.45 17.59 8.46
N SER A 226 -4.18 17.44 7.17
CA SER A 226 -4.86 18.22 6.14
C SER A 226 -6.35 17.89 6.02
N GLU A 227 -6.73 16.62 6.11
CA GLU A 227 -8.13 16.20 6.08
C GLU A 227 -8.87 16.58 7.37
N LEU A 228 -8.22 16.50 8.53
CA LEU A 228 -8.79 16.99 9.79
C LEU A 228 -9.10 18.50 9.72
N LEU A 229 -8.15 19.30 9.21
CA LEU A 229 -8.34 20.74 9.03
C LEU A 229 -9.45 21.02 8.00
N THR A 230 -9.48 20.27 6.90
CA THR A 230 -10.51 20.40 5.87
C THR A 230 -11.90 20.08 6.42
N SER A 231 -12.05 18.98 7.15
CA SER A 231 -13.34 18.54 7.70
C SER A 231 -13.85 19.48 8.80
N THR A 232 -12.97 19.98 9.67
CA THR A 232 -13.38 20.76 10.86
C THR A 232 -13.43 22.26 10.61
N VAL A 233 -12.53 22.82 9.80
CA VAL A 233 -12.42 24.27 9.59
C VAL A 233 -13.03 24.70 8.27
N LEU A 234 -12.70 24.02 7.15
CA LEU A 234 -13.14 24.44 5.82
C LEU A 234 -14.59 24.03 5.53
N LEU A 235 -14.89 22.73 5.56
CA LEU A 235 -16.19 22.18 5.17
C LEU A 235 -17.18 22.03 6.34
N LYS A 236 -16.68 22.03 7.58
CA LYS A 236 -17.48 21.84 8.82
C LYS A 236 -18.45 20.65 8.74
N ASN A 237 -18.03 19.57 8.09
CA ASN A 237 -18.85 18.38 7.86
C ASN A 237 -18.30 17.19 8.66
N PHE A 238 -19.04 16.78 9.69
CA PHE A 238 -18.68 15.68 10.58
C PHE A 238 -18.73 14.30 9.91
N TRP A 239 -19.43 14.15 8.78
CA TRP A 239 -19.44 12.88 8.02
C TRP A 239 -18.09 12.60 7.35
N ILE A 240 -17.37 13.65 6.94
CA ILE A 240 -16.00 13.53 6.43
C ILE A 240 -15.08 13.08 7.56
N LEU A 241 -15.22 13.69 8.75
CA LEU A 241 -14.46 13.29 9.95
C LEU A 241 -14.72 11.83 10.32
N GLY A 242 -15.98 11.39 10.32
CA GLY A 242 -16.35 10.00 10.59
C GLY A 242 -15.71 9.01 9.60
N SER A 243 -15.70 9.36 8.31
CA SER A 243 -15.06 8.54 7.28
C SER A 243 -13.53 8.47 7.45
N LEU A 244 -12.89 9.59 7.83
CA LEU A 244 -11.46 9.66 8.12
C LEU A 244 -11.09 8.80 9.34
N ILE A 245 -11.84 8.93 10.44
CA ILE A 245 -11.60 8.15 11.67
C ILE A 245 -11.81 6.66 11.40
N LEU A 246 -12.84 6.28 10.66
CA LEU A 246 -13.08 4.88 10.31
C LEU A 246 -11.93 4.32 9.48
N GLY A 247 -11.50 5.05 8.45
CA GLY A 247 -10.35 4.65 7.60
C GLY A 247 -9.06 4.50 8.40
N LEU A 248 -8.79 5.41 9.34
CA LEU A 248 -7.61 5.33 10.22
C LEU A 248 -7.70 4.14 11.17
N SER A 249 -8.85 3.96 11.83
CA SER A 249 -9.06 2.85 12.75
C SER A 249 -8.88 1.51 12.04
N THR A 250 -9.39 1.36 10.81
CA THR A 250 -9.23 0.14 10.03
C THR A 250 -7.78 -0.06 9.61
N PHE A 251 -7.10 0.99 9.14
CA PHE A 251 -5.68 0.92 8.77
C PHE A 251 -4.80 0.46 9.95
N PHE A 252 -4.93 1.11 11.12
CA PHE A 252 -4.16 0.73 12.31
C PHE A 252 -4.49 -0.67 12.81
N ALA A 253 -5.76 -1.07 12.80
CA ALA A 253 -6.15 -2.44 13.13
C ALA A 253 -5.46 -3.45 12.21
N GLY A 254 -5.42 -3.20 10.90
CA GLY A 254 -4.71 -4.03 9.92
C GLY A 254 -3.22 -4.19 10.24
N GLN A 255 -2.53 -3.09 10.55
CA GLN A 255 -1.11 -3.12 10.93
C GLN A 255 -0.88 -3.91 12.23
N ILE A 256 -1.78 -3.79 13.21
CA ILE A 256 -1.70 -4.53 14.47
C ILE A 256 -1.84 -6.04 14.21
N PHE A 257 -2.80 -6.45 13.37
CA PHE A 257 -2.97 -7.86 13.02
C PHE A 257 -1.75 -8.43 12.29
N ALA A 258 -1.17 -7.69 11.35
CA ALA A 258 -0.01 -8.11 10.59
C ALA A 258 1.25 -8.28 11.46
N HIS A 259 1.49 -7.36 12.40
CA HIS A 259 2.75 -7.32 13.15
C HIS A 259 2.70 -7.97 14.52
N PHE A 260 1.56 -7.97 15.21
CA PHE A 260 1.45 -8.51 16.57
C PHE A 260 0.72 -9.85 16.63
N PHE A 261 -0.36 -10.04 15.86
CA PHE A 261 -1.23 -11.22 15.96
C PHE A 261 -1.00 -12.27 14.87
N SER A 262 -0.07 -12.06 13.94
CA SER A 262 0.12 -12.92 12.78
C SER A 262 0.37 -14.40 13.14
N ILE A 263 1.29 -14.68 14.08
CA ILE A 263 1.56 -16.06 14.52
C ILE A 263 0.34 -16.66 15.22
N THR A 264 -0.28 -15.91 16.14
CA THR A 264 -1.44 -16.39 16.90
C THR A 264 -2.59 -16.76 15.98
N LEU A 265 -2.85 -15.96 14.94
CA LEU A 265 -3.84 -16.26 13.90
C LEU A 265 -3.46 -17.50 13.09
N CYS A 266 -2.19 -17.65 12.75
CA CYS A 266 -1.70 -18.81 12.01
C CYS A 266 -1.82 -20.12 12.80
N GLU A 267 -1.42 -20.14 14.06
CA GLU A 267 -1.55 -21.32 14.93
C GLU A 267 -3.03 -21.66 15.21
N LYS A 268 -3.89 -20.65 15.42
CA LYS A 268 -5.33 -20.86 15.67
C LYS A 268 -6.12 -21.26 14.43
N SER A 269 -5.67 -20.87 13.25
CA SER A 269 -6.32 -21.20 11.97
C SER A 269 -5.76 -22.48 11.34
N ASN A 270 -5.03 -23.32 12.07
CA ASN A 270 -4.41 -24.54 11.53
C ASN A 270 -3.56 -24.29 10.27
N HIS A 271 -2.82 -23.18 10.23
CA HIS A 271 -2.00 -22.76 9.09
C HIS A 271 -2.78 -22.43 7.79
N TYR A 272 -4.07 -22.08 7.88
CA TYR A 272 -4.85 -21.63 6.72
C TYR A 272 -4.78 -20.11 6.50
N LEU A 273 -4.62 -19.31 7.55
CA LEU A 273 -4.61 -17.85 7.49
C LEU A 273 -3.44 -17.30 8.31
N ASP A 274 -2.83 -16.21 7.87
CA ASP A 274 -1.84 -15.46 8.65
C ASP A 274 -2.25 -13.99 8.78
N GLY A 275 -1.40 -13.16 9.41
CA GLY A 275 -1.69 -11.74 9.62
C GLY A 275 -1.83 -10.91 8.33
N MET A 276 -1.38 -11.40 7.17
CA MET A 276 -1.52 -10.68 5.89
C MET A 276 -2.98 -10.66 5.43
N PHE A 277 -3.75 -11.71 5.72
CA PHE A 277 -5.16 -11.79 5.34
C PHE A 277 -6.03 -10.65 5.95
N PRO A 278 -6.09 -10.48 7.28
CA PRO A 278 -6.85 -9.37 7.88
C PRO A 278 -6.25 -8.00 7.55
N MET A 279 -4.94 -7.91 7.34
CA MET A 279 -4.29 -6.67 6.88
C MET A 279 -4.78 -6.24 5.50
N SER A 280 -4.88 -7.17 4.55
CA SER A 280 -5.39 -6.88 3.20
C SER A 280 -6.86 -6.47 3.22
N ILE A 281 -7.69 -7.08 4.09
CA ILE A 281 -9.08 -6.66 4.28
C ILE A 281 -9.15 -5.24 4.85
N ALA A 282 -8.34 -4.96 5.87
CA ALA A 282 -8.25 -3.63 6.47
C ALA A 282 -7.79 -2.56 5.46
N ASN A 283 -6.81 -2.89 4.61
CA ASN A 283 -6.34 -2.00 3.55
C ASN A 283 -7.44 -1.73 2.51
N LEU A 284 -8.20 -2.76 2.10
CA LEU A 284 -9.35 -2.59 1.21
C LEU A 284 -10.37 -1.61 1.78
N ILE A 285 -10.77 -1.81 3.05
CA ILE A 285 -11.72 -0.90 3.71
C ILE A 285 -11.14 0.52 3.80
N THR A 286 -9.84 0.65 4.08
CA THR A 286 -9.15 1.94 4.11
C THR A 286 -9.21 2.64 2.76
N TYR A 287 -8.96 1.94 1.65
CA TYR A 287 -9.11 2.51 0.30
C TYR A 287 -10.54 2.98 0.06
N MET A 288 -11.55 2.18 0.45
CA MET A 288 -12.94 2.58 0.32
C MET A 288 -13.25 3.85 1.14
N MET A 289 -12.70 3.98 2.34
CA MET A 289 -12.91 5.16 3.18
C MET A 289 -12.23 6.41 2.62
N ILE A 290 -11.04 6.29 2.03
CA ILE A 290 -10.39 7.41 1.33
C ILE A 290 -11.27 7.91 0.18
N TYR A 291 -11.86 7.00 -0.61
CA TYR A 291 -12.82 7.38 -1.65
C TYR A 291 -14.05 8.07 -1.07
N LYS A 292 -14.59 7.55 0.04
CA LYS A 292 -15.76 8.12 0.70
C LYS A 292 -15.50 9.53 1.22
N CYS A 293 -14.34 9.79 1.82
CA CYS A 293 -13.93 11.14 2.24
C CYS A 293 -14.01 12.12 1.06
N TRP A 294 -13.37 11.79 -0.07
CA TRP A 294 -13.41 12.64 -1.26
C TRP A 294 -14.83 12.77 -1.85
N ALA A 295 -15.58 11.67 -1.89
CA ALA A 295 -16.92 11.67 -2.47
C ALA A 295 -17.91 12.54 -1.69
N ILE A 296 -17.78 12.60 -0.36
CA ILE A 296 -18.58 13.46 0.52
C ILE A 296 -18.08 14.91 0.43
N ALA A 297 -16.77 15.14 0.42
CA ALA A 297 -16.19 16.48 0.28
C ALA A 297 -16.58 17.19 -1.02
N THR A 298 -16.92 16.43 -2.06
CA THR A 298 -17.33 16.92 -3.39
C THR A 298 -18.82 16.71 -3.67
N ALA A 299 -19.64 16.51 -2.64
CA ALA A 299 -21.08 16.34 -2.80
C ALA A 299 -21.78 17.67 -3.14
N ASP A 300 -21.43 18.75 -2.42
CA ASP A 300 -22.09 20.05 -2.54
C ASP A 300 -21.86 20.71 -3.92
N ASP A 301 -20.73 20.44 -4.57
CA ASP A 301 -20.42 20.95 -5.92
C ASP A 301 -21.40 20.44 -7.01
N LEU A 302 -22.15 19.37 -6.74
CA LEU A 302 -23.10 18.79 -7.70
C LEU A 302 -24.49 19.43 -7.63
N GLU A 303 -24.89 19.99 -6.48
CA GLU A 303 -26.22 20.58 -6.29
C GLU A 303 -26.37 21.92 -7.01
N PHE A 304 -25.27 22.66 -7.20
CA PHE A 304 -25.27 23.93 -7.92
C PHE A 304 -25.30 23.77 -9.46
N GLY A 305 -24.99 22.59 -9.99
CA GLY A 305 -25.06 22.32 -11.43
C GLY A 305 -26.50 22.20 -11.95
N VAL A 306 -27.40 21.65 -11.14
CA VAL A 306 -28.81 21.41 -11.54
C VAL A 306 -29.63 22.70 -11.51
N ASN A 307 -29.32 23.61 -10.58
CA ASN A 307 -30.02 24.90 -10.50
C ASN A 307 -29.69 25.83 -11.68
N LEU A 308 -28.48 25.75 -12.24
CA LEU A 308 -28.10 26.52 -13.43
C LEU A 308 -28.90 26.09 -14.67
N GLU A 309 -29.08 24.78 -14.88
CA GLU A 309 -29.85 24.26 -16.00
C GLU A 309 -31.33 24.69 -15.92
N SER A 310 -31.95 24.58 -14.74
CA SER A 310 -33.33 25.08 -14.52
C SER A 310 -33.47 26.60 -14.66
N SER A 311 -32.42 27.37 -14.33
CA SER A 311 -32.45 28.83 -14.46
C SER A 311 -32.24 29.29 -15.91
N MET A 312 -31.47 28.54 -16.72
CA MET A 312 -31.28 28.87 -18.13
C MET A 312 -32.49 28.45 -18.98
N GLU A 313 -33.18 27.38 -18.60
CA GLU A 313 -34.45 26.97 -19.21
C GLU A 313 -35.56 28.03 -18.97
N GLY A 314 -35.55 28.68 -17.80
CA GLY A 314 -36.45 29.82 -17.53
C GLY A 314 -36.14 31.10 -18.32
N TYR A 315 -34.88 31.35 -18.68
CA TYR A 315 -34.51 32.51 -19.51
C TYR A 315 -34.82 32.30 -21.01
N GLU A 316 -34.82 31.05 -21.50
CA GLU A 316 -35.25 30.72 -22.86
C GLU A 316 -36.77 30.82 -23.04
N GLU A 317 -37.57 30.46 -22.02
CA GLU A 317 -39.03 30.67 -22.06
C GLU A 317 -39.43 32.15 -22.02
N ASP A 318 -38.75 33.00 -21.22
CA ASP A 318 -39.08 34.43 -21.10
C ASP A 318 -38.60 35.29 -22.30
N SER A 319 -37.70 34.78 -23.15
CA SER A 319 -37.21 35.51 -24.35
C SER A 319 -37.94 35.13 -25.65
N ILE A 320 -38.80 34.12 -25.61
CA ILE A 320 -39.67 33.68 -26.72
C ILE A 320 -41.16 34.00 -26.44
N GLY A 321 -41.48 34.46 -25.23
CA GLY A 321 -42.79 34.99 -24.85
C GLY A 321 -43.02 36.42 -25.32
N ILE A 322 -44.04 36.59 -26.17
CA ILE A 322 -44.66 37.83 -26.66
C ILE A 322 -45.17 38.72 -25.52
#